data_AF-A0A939ULG4-F1
#
_entry.id   AF-A0A939ULG4-F1
#
_cell.length_a   1.000
_cell.length_b   1.000
_cell.length_c   1.000
_cell.angle_alpha   90.00
_cell.angle_beta   90.00
_cell.angle_gamma   90.00
#
_symmetry.space_group_name_H-M   'P 1'
#
loop_
_entity.id
_entity.type
_entity.pdbx_description
1 polymer ?
#
loop_
_entity_poly.entity_id
_entity_poly.type
_entity_poly.pdbx_seq_one_letter_code
_entity_poly.pdbx_strand_id
1 'polypeptide(L)'
;MARADAAFFDNVALDPSNPEVLSYVKELTGRIKGWGFELIKHDFSTFDVFRSFGSDYYKCKRKRKFFDRTKTTAEIILNFYKTVREAAGDTVIIGCNTVSHLSAGLFELERIGDDTSPRKWDAVVKMGVNCLAFRACQHNVFYGCDADCVGHTGEIPWEKNRQWLELLAISGTPLFTSIDPRIATDEIKEDLKKAYALAEKQEIVAEPATWFDDAFPQEWKRGDKEYKFDFSR
;
A
#
# COMPACT_ATOMS: atom_id res chain seq x y z
N MET A 1 -16.90 -5.54 3.00
CA MET A 1 -16.45 -6.67 2.18
C MET A 1 -17.39 -7.84 2.42
N ALA A 2 -18.05 -8.32 1.37
CA ALA A 2 -18.68 -9.63 1.42
C ALA A 2 -17.59 -10.66 1.73
N ARG A 3 -17.79 -11.47 2.77
CA ARG A 3 -16.89 -12.58 3.07
C ARG A 3 -17.02 -13.57 1.92
N ALA A 4 -16.13 -13.47 0.95
CA ALA A 4 -15.94 -14.56 0.01
C ALA A 4 -15.55 -15.79 0.84
N ASP A 5 -16.31 -16.86 0.65
CA ASP A 5 -16.25 -18.06 1.46
C ASP A 5 -14.85 -18.68 1.40
N ALA A 6 -14.28 -19.04 2.54
CA ALA A 6 -12.91 -19.58 2.62
C ALA A 6 -12.73 -20.83 1.73
N ALA A 7 -13.82 -21.56 1.49
CA ALA A 7 -13.88 -22.72 0.60
C ALA A 7 -13.65 -22.39 -0.88
N PHE A 8 -13.98 -21.18 -1.36
CA PHE A 8 -13.72 -20.78 -2.75
C PHE A 8 -12.21 -20.62 -2.98
N PHE A 9 -11.48 -20.07 -2.01
CA PHE A 9 -10.06 -19.81 -2.14
C PHE A 9 -9.18 -21.06 -1.93
N ASP A 10 -9.67 -22.08 -1.22
CA ASP A 10 -8.93 -23.32 -0.97
C ASP A 10 -8.52 -24.04 -2.27
N ASN A 11 -9.24 -23.86 -3.37
CA ASN A 11 -8.91 -24.40 -4.69
C ASN A 11 -8.15 -23.43 -5.63
N VAL A 12 -7.80 -22.20 -5.19
CA VAL A 12 -7.38 -21.12 -6.11
C VAL A 12 -5.97 -20.56 -5.88
N ALA A 13 -5.42 -20.50 -4.65
CA ALA A 13 -4.07 -19.94 -4.49
C ALA A 13 -2.97 -20.96 -4.77
N LEU A 14 -2.16 -20.60 -5.76
CA LEU A 14 -0.99 -21.34 -6.18
C LEU A 14 0.06 -21.39 -5.07
N ASP A 15 0.84 -22.47 -5.05
CA ASP A 15 1.93 -22.65 -4.10
C ASP A 15 3.23 -22.05 -4.66
N PRO A 16 3.72 -20.92 -4.13
CA PRO A 16 4.93 -20.26 -4.66
C PRO A 16 6.23 -21.04 -4.41
N SER A 17 6.17 -22.19 -3.74
CA SER A 17 7.31 -23.10 -3.61
C SER A 17 7.38 -24.15 -4.72
N ASN A 18 6.33 -24.28 -5.55
CA ASN A 18 6.34 -25.15 -6.72
C ASN A 18 7.05 -24.46 -7.90
N PRO A 19 8.10 -25.07 -8.50
CA PRO A 19 8.79 -24.50 -9.66
C PRO A 19 7.87 -24.16 -10.85
N GLU A 20 6.81 -24.93 -11.09
CA GLU A 20 5.85 -24.66 -12.17
C GLU A 20 5.05 -23.39 -11.90
N VAL A 21 4.70 -23.13 -10.63
CA VAL A 21 4.02 -21.89 -10.23
C VAL A 21 4.95 -20.70 -10.39
N LEU A 22 6.23 -20.83 -10.01
CA LEU A 22 7.22 -19.77 -10.22
C LEU A 22 7.44 -19.48 -11.71
N SER A 23 7.47 -20.52 -12.56
CA SER A 23 7.54 -20.36 -14.01
C SER A 23 6.32 -19.62 -14.55
N TYR A 24 5.11 -19.98 -14.09
CA TYR A 24 3.87 -19.32 -14.47
C TYR A 24 3.84 -17.84 -14.06
N VAL A 25 4.24 -17.53 -12.81
CA VAL A 25 4.36 -16.15 -12.31
C VAL A 25 5.34 -15.35 -13.18
N LYS A 26 6.51 -15.91 -13.47
CA LYS A 26 7.53 -15.27 -14.31
C LYS A 26 6.98 -14.93 -15.69
N GLU A 27 6.28 -15.87 -16.33
CA GLU A 27 5.65 -15.65 -17.64
C GLU A 27 4.57 -14.58 -17.58
N LEU A 28 3.70 -14.63 -16.57
CA LEU A 28 2.60 -13.67 -16.40
C LEU A 28 3.13 -12.25 -16.19
N THR A 29 4.09 -12.06 -15.27
CA THR A 29 4.72 -10.77 -15.03
C THR A 29 5.44 -10.26 -16.27
N GLY A 30 6.21 -11.12 -16.96
CA GLY A 30 6.89 -10.77 -18.21
C GLY A 30 5.91 -10.38 -19.32
N ARG A 31 4.71 -11.00 -19.38
CA ARG A 31 3.66 -10.65 -20.33
C ARG A 31 3.04 -9.29 -20.04
N ILE A 32 2.78 -8.97 -18.76
CA ILE A 32 2.28 -7.64 -18.36
C ILE A 32 3.29 -6.57 -18.77
N LYS A 33 4.58 -6.80 -18.48
CA LYS A 33 5.65 -5.92 -18.99
C LYS A 33 5.63 -5.82 -20.51
N GLY A 34 5.53 -6.96 -21.22
CA GLY A 34 5.51 -7.01 -22.68
C GLY A 34 4.35 -6.25 -23.33
N TRP A 35 3.26 -6.01 -22.59
CA TRP A 35 2.17 -5.13 -23.02
C TRP A 35 2.47 -3.64 -22.86
N GLY A 36 3.59 -3.26 -22.25
CA GLY A 36 4.03 -1.88 -22.07
C GLY A 36 3.58 -1.25 -20.74
N PHE A 37 3.15 -2.04 -19.76
CA PHE A 37 2.85 -1.51 -18.43
C PHE A 37 4.13 -1.16 -17.68
N GLU A 38 4.21 0.08 -17.20
CA GLU A 38 5.37 0.62 -16.46
C GLU A 38 5.21 0.49 -14.94
N LEU A 39 4.02 0.12 -14.45
CA LEU A 39 3.74 -0.10 -13.05
C LEU A 39 2.86 -1.35 -12.85
N ILE A 40 3.23 -2.19 -11.89
CA ILE A 40 2.47 -3.37 -11.44
C ILE A 40 2.14 -3.22 -9.95
N LYS A 41 0.84 -3.18 -9.63
CA LYS A 41 0.37 -3.32 -8.24
C LYS A 41 0.18 -4.79 -7.90
N HIS A 42 1.11 -5.32 -7.10
CA HIS A 42 1.17 -6.73 -6.71
C HIS A 42 0.54 -6.92 -5.34
N ASP A 43 -0.62 -7.57 -5.30
CA ASP A 43 -1.46 -7.63 -4.11
C ASP A 43 -1.64 -9.06 -3.55
N PHE A 44 -2.20 -9.17 -2.35
CA PHE A 44 -2.70 -10.38 -1.70
C PHE A 44 -1.71 -11.54 -1.48
N SER A 45 -0.41 -11.31 -1.59
CA SER A 45 0.61 -12.36 -1.38
C SER A 45 0.49 -13.04 -0.02
N THR A 46 0.28 -12.26 1.04
CA THR A 46 0.16 -12.82 2.39
C THR A 46 -1.15 -13.58 2.58
N PHE A 47 -2.25 -13.10 1.99
CA PHE A 47 -3.50 -13.85 1.97
C PHE A 47 -3.40 -15.17 1.19
N ASP A 48 -2.78 -15.16 0.01
CA ASP A 48 -2.62 -16.36 -0.83
C ASP A 48 -1.75 -17.42 -0.14
N VAL A 49 -0.71 -16.98 0.57
CA VAL A 49 0.20 -17.86 1.29
C VAL A 49 -0.44 -18.41 2.57
N PHE A 50 -1.01 -17.55 3.40
CA PHE A 50 -1.45 -17.88 4.76
C PHE A 50 -2.94 -18.14 4.91
N ARG A 51 -3.76 -17.79 3.91
CA ARG A 51 -5.24 -17.86 3.93
C ARG A 51 -5.85 -17.05 5.08
N SER A 52 -5.19 -15.97 5.44
CA SER A 52 -5.56 -15.08 6.53
C SER A 52 -5.22 -13.65 6.14
N PHE A 53 -5.91 -12.67 6.70
CA PHE A 53 -5.75 -11.27 6.37
C PHE A 53 -5.65 -10.42 7.63
N GLY A 54 -4.77 -9.42 7.61
CA GLY A 54 -4.69 -8.38 8.64
C GLY A 54 -4.61 -8.94 10.06
N SER A 55 -5.54 -8.53 10.93
CA SER A 55 -5.53 -9.00 12.31
C SER A 55 -5.79 -10.50 12.44
N ASP A 56 -6.36 -11.20 11.45
CA ASP A 56 -6.58 -12.64 11.59
C ASP A 56 -5.29 -13.49 11.56
N TYR A 57 -4.12 -12.90 11.26
CA TYR A 57 -2.85 -13.63 11.24
C TYR A 57 -2.51 -14.31 12.58
N TYR A 58 -2.85 -13.72 13.73
CA TYR A 58 -2.64 -14.37 15.03
C TYR A 58 -3.48 -15.65 15.21
N LYS A 59 -4.55 -15.81 14.40
CA LYS A 59 -5.39 -17.01 14.37
C LYS A 59 -4.92 -18.03 13.35
N CYS A 60 -3.84 -17.76 12.60
CA CYS A 60 -3.32 -18.68 11.59
C CYS A 60 -2.75 -19.95 12.25
N LYS A 61 -3.65 -20.89 12.56
CA LYS A 61 -3.34 -22.19 13.19
C LYS A 61 -2.91 -23.26 12.18
N ARG A 62 -3.06 -23.01 10.88
CA ARG A 62 -2.75 -24.00 9.84
C ARG A 62 -1.30 -23.84 9.37
N LYS A 63 -0.50 -24.90 9.58
CA LYS A 63 0.74 -25.09 8.81
C LYS A 63 0.34 -25.55 7.40
N ARG A 64 0.31 -24.63 6.43
CA ARG A 64 0.25 -25.01 5.01
C ARG A 64 1.44 -25.94 4.72
N LYS A 65 1.20 -27.04 4.02
CA LYS A 65 2.27 -27.90 3.53
C LYS A 65 2.67 -27.39 2.16
N PHE A 66 3.79 -26.69 2.08
CA PHE A 66 4.37 -26.25 0.83
C PHE A 66 4.91 -27.45 0.03
N PHE A 67 4.94 -27.28 -1.30
CA PHE A 67 5.58 -28.21 -2.24
C PHE A 67 7.06 -28.40 -1.88
N ASP A 68 7.81 -27.31 -1.75
CA ASP A 68 9.18 -27.36 -1.24
C ASP A 68 9.18 -27.44 0.29
N ARG A 69 9.63 -28.58 0.81
CA ARG A 69 9.72 -28.84 2.26
C ARG A 69 11.11 -28.55 2.84
N THR A 70 12.05 -28.12 2.01
CA THR A 70 13.43 -27.80 2.41
C THR A 70 13.61 -26.34 2.80
N LYS A 71 12.65 -25.47 2.43
CA LYS A 71 12.69 -24.03 2.67
C LYS A 71 11.69 -23.60 3.73
N THR A 72 12.06 -22.57 4.48
CA THR A 72 11.17 -21.83 5.37
C THR A 72 10.16 -21.01 4.56
N THR A 73 9.05 -20.63 5.21
CA THR A 73 8.06 -19.75 4.57
C THR A 73 8.66 -18.41 4.11
N ALA A 74 9.62 -17.86 4.87
CA ALA A 74 10.29 -16.62 4.50
C ALA A 74 11.13 -16.79 3.23
N GLU A 75 11.88 -17.89 3.10
CA GLU A 75 12.64 -18.20 1.88
C GLU A 75 11.72 -18.41 0.67
N ILE A 76 10.57 -19.08 0.86
CA ILE A 76 9.57 -19.28 -0.19
C ILE A 76 9.02 -17.93 -0.67
N ILE A 77 8.59 -17.06 0.24
CA ILE A 77 8.05 -15.73 -0.10
C ILE A 77 9.13 -14.86 -0.75
N LEU A 78 10.36 -14.88 -0.23
CA LEU A 78 11.47 -14.10 -0.80
C LEU A 78 11.82 -14.57 -2.22
N ASN A 79 11.85 -15.89 -2.47
CA ASN A 79 12.10 -16.43 -3.81
C ASN A 79 10.98 -16.06 -4.79
N PHE A 80 9.73 -16.04 -4.33
CA PHE A 80 8.61 -15.56 -5.11
C PHE A 80 8.76 -14.06 -5.46
N TYR A 81 9.09 -13.20 -4.50
CA TYR A 81 9.31 -11.77 -4.79
C TYR A 81 10.48 -11.53 -5.74
N LYS A 82 11.58 -12.29 -5.60
CA LYS A 82 12.69 -12.27 -6.56
C LYS A 82 12.24 -12.69 -7.96
N THR A 83 11.41 -13.72 -8.07
CA THR A 83 10.87 -14.20 -9.36
C THR A 83 10.04 -13.12 -10.04
N VAL A 84 9.15 -12.44 -9.30
CA VAL A 84 8.36 -11.31 -9.80
C VAL A 84 9.29 -10.16 -10.21
N ARG A 85 10.26 -9.81 -9.37
CA ARG A 85 11.22 -8.72 -9.64
C ARG A 85 12.02 -8.95 -10.93
N GLU A 86 12.61 -10.13 -11.06
CA GLU A 86 13.39 -10.53 -12.24
C GLU A 86 12.56 -10.46 -13.51
N ALA A 87 11.31 -10.91 -13.46
CA ALA A 87 10.39 -10.89 -14.60
C ALA A 87 9.95 -9.47 -14.98
N ALA A 88 9.73 -8.61 -13.98
CA ALA A 88 9.33 -7.22 -14.17
C ALA A 88 10.47 -6.34 -14.72
N GLY A 89 11.74 -6.70 -14.45
CA GLY A 89 12.88 -5.89 -14.88
C GLY A 89 12.79 -4.47 -14.32
N ASP A 90 12.73 -3.47 -15.19
CA ASP A 90 12.62 -2.03 -14.90
C ASP A 90 11.19 -1.52 -14.60
N THR A 91 10.15 -2.33 -14.80
CA THR A 91 8.77 -1.97 -14.45
C THR A 91 8.64 -1.71 -12.94
N VAL A 92 8.05 -0.59 -12.52
CA VAL A 92 7.83 -0.28 -11.11
C VAL A 92 6.89 -1.31 -10.47
N ILE A 93 7.24 -1.83 -9.30
CA ILE A 93 6.39 -2.70 -8.49
C ILE A 93 5.94 -1.94 -7.26
N ILE A 94 4.63 -1.95 -7.03
CA ILE A 94 4.03 -1.57 -5.75
C ILE A 94 3.45 -2.80 -5.06
N GLY A 95 4.05 -3.19 -3.94
CA GLY A 95 3.54 -4.24 -3.09
C GLY A 95 2.31 -3.78 -2.30
N CYS A 96 1.28 -4.61 -2.26
CA CYS A 96 0.12 -4.46 -1.41
C CYS A 96 -0.18 -5.82 -0.75
N ASN A 97 -0.50 -5.82 0.55
CA ASN A 97 -0.67 -7.06 1.31
C ASN A 97 0.51 -8.06 1.12
N THR A 98 1.73 -7.54 0.97
CA THR A 98 2.96 -8.34 0.91
C THR A 98 3.67 -8.35 2.28
N VAL A 99 4.72 -9.15 2.43
CA VAL A 99 5.56 -9.09 3.63
C VAL A 99 6.59 -7.98 3.45
N SER A 100 6.27 -6.79 3.97
CA SER A 100 7.04 -5.55 3.84
C SER A 100 8.57 -5.70 3.97
N HIS A 101 9.10 -6.32 5.03
CA HIS A 101 10.56 -6.43 5.18
C HIS A 101 11.21 -7.43 4.19
N LEU A 102 10.43 -8.31 3.55
CA LEU A 102 10.92 -9.21 2.50
C LEU A 102 10.84 -8.56 1.10
N SER A 103 10.06 -7.49 0.92
CA SER A 103 10.01 -6.72 -0.33
C SER A 103 11.09 -5.63 -0.43
N ALA A 104 11.74 -5.29 0.68
CA ALA A 104 12.82 -4.30 0.72
C ALA A 104 13.96 -4.64 -0.25
N GLY A 105 14.31 -3.68 -1.12
CA GLY A 105 15.31 -3.84 -2.17
C GLY A 105 14.84 -4.67 -3.38
N LEU A 106 13.58 -5.10 -3.41
CA LEU A 106 12.94 -5.73 -4.56
C LEU A 106 11.83 -4.85 -5.13
N PHE A 107 10.94 -4.29 -4.29
CA PHE A 107 9.85 -3.45 -4.77
C PHE A 107 10.19 -1.97 -4.55
N GLU A 108 9.85 -1.14 -5.54
CA GLU A 108 10.06 0.30 -5.45
C GLU A 108 9.10 0.94 -4.44
N LEU A 109 7.88 0.41 -4.32
CA LEU A 109 6.83 0.93 -3.46
C LEU A 109 6.18 -0.20 -2.64
N GLU A 110 5.67 0.11 -1.44
CA GLU A 110 4.91 -0.83 -0.61
C GLU A 110 3.81 -0.12 0.17
N ARG A 111 2.61 -0.69 0.15
CA ARG A 111 1.50 -0.29 1.02
C ARG A 111 1.85 -0.56 2.48
N ILE A 112 1.87 0.50 3.29
CA ILE A 112 2.24 0.42 4.71
C ILE A 112 1.03 0.34 5.65
N GLY A 113 -0.19 0.49 5.15
CA GLY A 113 -1.44 0.38 5.90
C GLY A 113 -2.47 -0.51 5.21
N ASP A 114 -3.60 -0.74 5.90
CA ASP A 114 -4.80 -1.31 5.29
C ASP A 114 -5.48 -0.27 4.37
N ASP A 115 -6.58 -0.64 3.71
CA ASP A 115 -7.30 0.24 2.79
C ASP A 115 -7.94 1.44 3.49
N THR A 116 -7.66 2.63 2.96
CA THR A 116 -8.47 3.82 3.17
C THR A 116 -9.82 3.66 2.48
N SER A 117 -10.77 4.56 2.74
CA SER A 117 -12.12 4.42 2.20
C SER A 117 -12.61 5.71 1.55
N PRO A 118 -13.17 5.66 0.34
CA PRO A 118 -13.83 6.83 -0.25
C PRO A 118 -15.18 7.15 0.42
N ARG A 119 -15.64 6.29 1.34
CA ARG A 119 -16.98 6.36 1.95
C ARG A 119 -16.96 6.54 3.47
N LYS A 120 -15.83 6.28 4.13
CA LYS A 120 -15.72 6.27 5.59
C LYS A 120 -14.50 7.05 6.03
N TRP A 121 -14.72 8.26 6.54
CA TRP A 121 -13.65 9.13 7.04
C TRP A 121 -12.82 8.46 8.14
N ASP A 122 -13.47 7.78 9.09
CA ASP A 122 -12.78 7.05 10.15
C ASP A 122 -11.80 6.00 9.63
N ALA A 123 -12.07 5.39 8.48
CA ALA A 123 -11.16 4.44 7.86
C ALA A 123 -9.94 5.14 7.23
N VAL A 124 -10.13 6.33 6.63
CA VAL A 124 -9.01 7.15 6.13
C VAL A 124 -8.08 7.54 7.27
N VAL A 125 -8.63 8.03 8.38
CA VAL A 125 -7.83 8.42 9.56
C VAL A 125 -7.17 7.19 10.18
N LYS A 126 -7.93 6.10 10.36
CA LYS A 126 -7.42 4.89 11.02
C LYS A 126 -6.36 4.15 10.20
N MET A 127 -6.50 4.08 8.88
CA MET A 127 -5.61 3.28 8.04
C MET A 127 -4.57 4.13 7.32
N GLY A 128 -4.91 5.33 6.86
CA GLY A 128 -3.99 6.25 6.19
C GLY A 128 -3.13 7.03 7.18
N VAL A 129 -3.74 7.97 7.93
CA VAL A 129 -3.00 8.87 8.85
C VAL A 129 -2.16 8.09 9.86
N ASN A 130 -2.74 7.07 10.50
CA ASN A 130 -2.01 6.22 11.44
C ASN A 130 -0.82 5.52 10.77
N CYS A 131 -1.02 4.83 9.63
CA CYS A 131 0.08 4.09 9.03
C CYS A 131 1.22 5.03 8.61
N LEU A 132 0.88 6.21 8.07
CA LEU A 132 1.86 7.21 7.69
C LEU A 132 2.66 7.67 8.90
N ALA A 133 1.99 8.00 10.02
CA ALA A 133 2.66 8.47 11.23
C ALA A 133 3.66 7.45 11.81
N PHE A 134 3.31 6.16 11.79
CA PHE A 134 4.10 5.13 12.49
C PHE A 134 4.99 4.30 11.58
N ARG A 135 4.85 4.40 10.25
CA ARG A 135 5.62 3.61 9.29
C ARG A 135 6.31 4.42 8.21
N ALA A 136 6.13 5.74 8.14
CA ALA A 136 6.90 6.60 7.23
C ALA A 136 8.42 6.51 7.47
N CYS A 137 8.90 6.08 8.65
CA CYS A 137 10.31 5.80 8.90
C CYS A 137 10.92 4.70 7.99
N GLN A 138 10.09 3.91 7.31
CA GLN A 138 10.52 2.92 6.31
C GLN A 138 10.77 3.55 4.93
N HIS A 139 10.31 4.79 4.71
CA HIS A 139 10.36 5.46 3.42
C HIS A 139 11.81 5.79 3.02
N ASN A 140 12.19 5.43 1.80
CA ASN A 140 13.56 5.55 1.26
C ASN A 140 14.62 4.79 2.06
N VAL A 141 14.21 3.96 3.03
CA VAL A 141 15.06 3.00 3.73
C VAL A 141 14.82 1.59 3.18
N PHE A 142 13.55 1.19 3.05
CA PHE A 142 13.17 -0.09 2.44
C PHE A 142 12.64 0.08 1.01
N TYR A 143 11.80 1.10 0.80
CA TYR A 143 11.03 1.38 -0.43
C TYR A 143 10.33 2.76 -0.30
N GLY A 144 9.57 3.17 -1.32
CA GLY A 144 8.58 4.23 -1.22
C GLY A 144 7.36 3.79 -0.40
N CYS A 145 7.04 4.50 0.69
CA CYS A 145 5.90 4.13 1.55
C CYS A 145 4.58 4.59 0.94
N ASP A 146 3.73 3.68 0.50
CA ASP A 146 2.38 4.01 0.05
C ASP A 146 1.39 3.95 1.22
N ALA A 147 0.86 5.11 1.63
CA ALA A 147 -0.15 5.22 2.68
C ALA A 147 -1.59 5.09 2.14
N ASP A 148 -1.74 4.57 0.92
CA ASP A 148 -2.95 4.46 0.14
C ASP A 148 -3.47 5.79 -0.43
N CYS A 149 -4.40 5.69 -1.38
CA CYS A 149 -4.86 6.81 -2.17
C CYS A 149 -5.84 7.76 -1.44
N VAL A 150 -6.00 8.96 -1.99
CA VAL A 150 -7.15 9.82 -1.69
C VAL A 150 -8.34 9.35 -2.52
N GLY A 151 -9.28 8.64 -1.90
CA GLY A 151 -10.52 8.19 -2.55
C GLY A 151 -11.67 9.20 -2.40
N HIS A 152 -12.36 9.55 -3.48
CA HIS A 152 -13.52 10.44 -3.42
C HIS A 152 -14.65 10.01 -4.37
N THR A 153 -15.77 9.58 -3.78
CA THR A 153 -17.01 9.21 -4.49
C THR A 153 -18.23 10.03 -4.05
N GLY A 154 -18.03 11.08 -3.24
CA GLY A 154 -19.05 12.03 -2.80
C GLY A 154 -19.63 11.76 -1.40
N GLU A 155 -19.34 10.61 -0.79
CA GLU A 155 -19.85 10.26 0.55
C GLU A 155 -19.05 10.89 1.70
N ILE A 156 -17.76 11.19 1.48
CA ILE A 156 -16.96 11.99 2.41
C ILE A 156 -16.95 13.43 1.87
N PRO A 157 -17.31 14.44 2.69
CA PRO A 157 -17.18 15.85 2.32
C PRO A 157 -15.76 16.17 1.83
N TRP A 158 -15.65 16.95 0.75
CA TRP A 158 -14.35 17.21 0.12
C TRP A 158 -13.37 17.87 1.09
N GLU A 159 -13.85 18.71 2.00
CA GLU A 159 -13.04 19.40 3.01
C GLU A 159 -12.27 18.39 3.89
N LYS A 160 -12.85 17.24 4.21
CA LYS A 160 -12.17 16.17 4.94
C LYS A 160 -11.12 15.48 4.05
N ASN A 161 -11.49 15.11 2.82
CA ASN A 161 -10.55 14.50 1.88
C ASN A 161 -9.40 15.43 1.47
N ARG A 162 -9.63 16.74 1.44
CA ARG A 162 -8.60 17.76 1.22
C ARG A 162 -7.53 17.70 2.30
N GLN A 163 -7.91 17.54 3.57
CA GLN A 163 -6.92 17.39 4.65
C GLN A 163 -6.06 16.14 4.46
N TRP A 164 -6.66 15.03 4.02
CA TRP A 164 -5.89 13.82 3.70
C TRP A 164 -4.97 14.02 2.49
N LEU A 165 -5.46 14.69 1.45
CA LEU A 165 -4.67 15.05 0.26
C LEU A 165 -3.48 15.95 0.64
N GLU A 166 -3.71 16.97 1.46
CA GLU A 166 -2.68 17.89 1.93
C GLU A 166 -1.63 17.16 2.77
N LEU A 167 -2.04 16.29 3.69
CA LEU A 167 -1.11 15.48 4.49
C LEU A 167 -0.25 14.58 3.60
N LEU A 168 -0.83 13.84 2.66
CA LEU A 168 -0.05 13.04 1.70
C LEU A 168 0.86 13.91 0.84
N ALA A 169 0.45 15.12 0.47
CA ALA A 169 1.28 15.99 -0.37
C ALA A 169 2.49 16.53 0.38
N ILE A 170 2.37 16.76 1.69
CA ILE A 170 3.49 17.21 2.53
C ILE A 170 4.35 16.06 3.04
N SER A 171 3.84 14.81 3.05
CA SER A 171 4.49 13.68 3.72
C SER A 171 5.87 13.32 3.15
N GLY A 172 6.14 13.71 1.90
CA GLY A 172 7.32 13.28 1.15
C GLY A 172 7.18 11.89 0.53
N THR A 173 6.11 11.16 0.85
CA THR A 173 5.83 9.82 0.31
C THR A 173 5.09 9.90 -1.03
N PRO A 174 4.97 8.79 -1.79
CA PRO A 174 4.08 8.72 -2.95
C PRO A 174 2.66 9.18 -2.64
N LEU A 175 2.05 9.90 -3.59
CA LEU A 175 0.67 10.38 -3.53
C LEU A 175 -0.11 9.83 -4.72
N PHE A 176 -1.15 9.05 -4.41
CA PHE A 176 -2.10 8.52 -5.39
C PHE A 176 -3.50 9.07 -5.10
N THR A 177 -4.32 9.25 -6.14
CA THR A 177 -5.72 9.63 -5.97
C THR A 177 -6.64 8.73 -6.79
N SER A 178 -7.83 8.48 -6.26
CA SER A 178 -8.89 7.70 -6.90
C SER A 178 -10.20 8.48 -6.78
N ILE A 179 -10.33 9.48 -7.65
CA ILE A 179 -11.44 10.44 -7.64
C ILE A 179 -12.42 10.09 -8.76
N ASP A 180 -13.72 10.04 -8.45
CA ASP A 180 -14.75 9.90 -9.48
C ASP A 180 -14.76 11.16 -10.37
N PRO A 181 -14.43 11.05 -11.67
CA PRO A 181 -14.30 12.21 -12.54
C PRO A 181 -15.62 12.98 -12.73
N ARG A 182 -16.77 12.35 -12.45
CA ARG A 182 -18.10 12.98 -12.61
C ARG A 182 -18.39 14.02 -11.53
N ILE A 183 -17.70 13.94 -10.39
CA ILE A 183 -17.90 14.86 -9.26
C ILE A 183 -16.67 15.75 -9.02
N ALA A 184 -15.63 15.64 -9.86
CA ALA A 184 -14.41 16.45 -9.76
C ALA A 184 -14.69 17.89 -10.21
N THR A 185 -15.08 18.75 -9.24
CA THR A 185 -15.27 20.18 -9.44
C THR A 185 -13.94 20.88 -9.76
N ASP A 186 -14.01 22.14 -10.21
CA ASP A 186 -12.81 22.92 -10.48
C ASP A 186 -11.98 23.20 -9.22
N GLU A 187 -12.64 23.31 -8.07
CA GLU A 187 -12.00 23.38 -6.76
C GLU A 187 -11.18 22.12 -6.47
N ILE A 188 -11.78 20.93 -6.64
CA ILE A 188 -11.08 19.64 -6.44
C ILE A 188 -9.87 19.56 -7.37
N LYS A 189 -10.03 19.91 -8.66
CA LYS A 189 -8.93 19.88 -9.63
C LYS A 189 -7.80 20.83 -9.25
N GLU A 190 -8.11 22.00 -8.72
CA GLU A 190 -7.11 22.97 -8.28
C GLU A 190 -6.34 22.47 -7.05
N ASP A 191 -7.04 21.86 -6.10
CA ASP A 191 -6.39 21.22 -4.94
C ASP A 191 -5.46 20.08 -5.37
N LEU A 192 -5.91 19.23 -6.30
CA LEU A 192 -5.10 18.15 -6.86
C LEU A 192 -3.83 18.69 -7.52
N LYS A 193 -3.92 19.74 -8.34
CA LYS A 193 -2.74 20.36 -8.97
C LYS A 193 -1.73 20.85 -7.95
N LYS A 194 -2.19 21.56 -6.90
CA LYS A 194 -1.31 22.04 -5.83
C LYS A 194 -0.66 20.89 -5.07
N ALA A 195 -1.45 19.85 -4.75
CA ALA A 195 -0.98 18.67 -4.06
C ALA A 195 0.08 17.92 -4.88
N TYR A 196 -0.16 17.69 -6.17
CA TYR A 196 0.82 17.04 -7.04
C TYR A 196 2.10 17.85 -7.20
N ALA A 197 2.01 19.17 -7.41
CA ALA A 197 3.19 20.03 -7.53
C ALA A 197 4.04 20.03 -6.24
N LEU A 198 3.40 19.82 -5.08
CA LEU A 198 4.09 19.71 -3.80
C LEU A 198 4.69 18.32 -3.58
N ALA A 199 3.93 17.29 -3.95
CA ALA A 199 4.31 15.88 -3.83
C ALA A 199 5.40 15.48 -4.82
N GLU A 200 5.52 16.12 -5.98
CA GLU A 200 6.54 15.84 -7.00
C GLU A 200 7.98 15.99 -6.45
N LYS A 201 8.18 16.86 -5.47
CA LYS A 201 9.52 17.15 -4.93
C LYS A 201 10.09 15.98 -4.11
N GLN A 202 9.28 15.39 -3.21
CA GLN A 202 9.65 14.27 -2.33
C GLN A 202 10.98 14.43 -1.54
N GLU A 203 11.49 15.66 -1.36
CA GLU A 203 12.83 15.88 -0.77
C GLU A 203 12.84 15.79 0.76
N ILE A 204 11.72 16.11 1.40
CA ILE A 204 11.60 16.23 2.86
C ILE A 204 10.41 15.40 3.31
N VAL A 205 10.67 14.42 4.16
CA VAL A 205 9.65 13.59 4.81
C VAL A 205 9.02 14.39 5.95
N ALA A 206 7.69 14.44 6.03
CA ALA A 206 7.03 15.06 7.15
C ALA A 206 6.99 14.11 8.36
N GLU A 207 7.18 14.67 9.55
CA GLU A 207 7.20 13.95 10.81
C GLU A 207 5.98 14.32 11.66
N PRO A 208 5.27 13.34 12.25
CA PRO A 208 4.19 13.61 13.19
C PRO A 208 4.76 14.17 14.51
N ALA A 209 4.31 15.34 14.94
CA ALA A 209 4.82 15.99 16.15
C ALA A 209 4.34 15.33 17.45
N THR A 210 3.17 14.67 17.43
CA THR A 210 2.51 14.11 18.63
C THR A 210 2.36 12.59 18.61
N TRP A 211 3.16 11.89 17.79
CA TRP A 211 3.11 10.42 17.63
C TRP A 211 3.32 9.59 18.91
N PHE A 212 3.93 10.14 19.97
CA PHE A 212 4.02 9.45 21.27
C PHE A 212 2.70 9.47 22.05
N ASP A 213 1.82 10.42 21.76
CA ASP A 213 0.61 10.71 22.55
C ASP A 213 -0.69 10.38 21.79
N ASP A 214 -0.66 10.40 20.47
CA ASP A 214 -1.84 10.22 19.61
C ASP A 214 -1.61 9.18 18.51
N ALA A 215 -2.57 8.27 18.35
CA ALA A 215 -2.61 7.31 17.25
C ALA A 215 -2.96 7.98 15.91
N PHE A 216 -3.50 9.20 15.91
CA PHE A 216 -3.88 9.95 14.71
C PHE A 216 -3.32 11.38 14.79
N PRO A 217 -1.99 11.57 14.75
CA PRO A 217 -1.36 12.88 14.96
C PRO A 217 -1.96 13.96 14.06
N GLN A 218 -2.36 15.07 14.69
CA GLN A 218 -2.94 16.23 14.02
C GLN A 218 -1.90 17.29 13.67
N GLU A 219 -0.74 17.26 14.31
CA GLU A 219 0.35 18.20 14.11
C GLU A 219 1.52 17.51 13.41
N TRP A 220 2.01 18.11 12.32
CA TRP A 220 3.05 17.57 11.47
C TRP A 220 4.11 18.62 11.16
N LYS A 221 5.36 18.19 11.02
CA LYS A 221 6.49 19.06 10.69
C LYS A 221 7.10 18.63 9.37
N ARG A 222 7.36 19.58 8.46
CA ARG A 222 8.13 19.35 7.23
C ARG A 222 9.20 20.42 7.11
N GLY A 223 10.44 20.07 7.44
CA GLY A 223 11.49 21.05 7.67
C GLY A 223 11.08 22.01 8.79
N ASP A 224 11.21 23.31 8.56
CA ASP A 224 10.85 24.36 9.52
C ASP A 224 9.36 24.73 9.53
N LYS A 225 8.53 24.06 8.71
CA LYS A 225 7.09 24.35 8.60
C LYS A 225 6.28 23.39 9.46
N GLU A 226 5.32 23.96 10.19
CA GLU A 226 4.34 23.23 10.96
C GLU A 226 2.98 23.22 10.24
N TYR A 227 2.30 22.08 10.30
CA TYR A 227 1.01 21.82 9.70
C TYR A 227 0.06 21.29 10.76
N LYS A 228 -1.20 21.74 10.71
CA LYS A 228 -2.25 21.32 11.63
C LYS A 228 -3.46 20.85 10.84
N PHE A 229 -3.97 19.69 11.22
CA PHE A 229 -5.14 19.06 10.63
C PHE A 229 -6.16 18.77 11.71
N ASP A 230 -7.44 18.80 11.36
CA ASP A 230 -8.55 18.33 12.18
C ASP A 230 -9.06 17.00 11.61
N PHE A 231 -8.58 15.91 12.23
CA PHE A 231 -9.01 14.55 11.93
C PHE A 231 -10.15 14.08 12.84
N SER A 232 -10.90 15.00 13.45
CA SER A 232 -12.08 14.66 14.24
C SER A 232 -13.08 13.83 13.44
N ARG A 233 -13.67 12.86 14.14
CA ARG A 233 -14.54 11.82 13.60
C ARG A 233 -15.98 12.29 13.61
#